data_AF-A0A2H9MI93-F1
#
_entry.id   AF-A0A2H9MI93-F1
#
_cell.length_a   1.000
_cell.length_b   1.000
_cell.length_c   1.000
_cell.angle_alpha   90.00
_cell.angle_beta   90.00
_cell.angle_gamma   90.00
#
_symmetry.space_group_name_H-M   'P 1'
#
loop_
_entity.id
_entity.type
_entity.pdbx_description
1 polymer ?
#
loop_
_entity_poly.entity_id
_entity_poly.type
_entity_poly.pdbx_seq_one_letter_code
_entity_poly.pdbx_strand_id
1 'polypeptide(L)'
;MKTKLLSAILTALMAISPFVAAVDLGSYPTFLFTNHNLDAYVVVGSAAQPADVVGAVDLAVRLAGESYEEVSSGGSTVTVAGGKTEDIPIGYPLSSSGYLDTVFTDDDLAGLQDSTVTFQSENYNFHDEIVFLATSPTVTASLNASEDDYKTGVYMEIATGALAYYYVFDEAINVSTATTAQPLTIKFLGKAMKITGTDSTTPHTKFTAYVGDTYSMNIGDSVTVEDKTVTLDNVGSTGSVRLTIDGTLYTVSGTETHDGIEVTVDDYFYADALAERGATLIMGKQSSETYQDGDA
;
A
#
# COMPACT_ATOMS: atom_id res chain seq x y z
N MET A 1 -15.63 -13.73 -5.23
CA MET A 1 -15.07 -12.45 -5.71
C MET A 1 -14.77 -11.57 -4.49
N LYS A 2 -13.68 -11.88 -3.76
CA LYS A 2 -13.28 -11.22 -2.50
C LYS A 2 -11.75 -11.28 -2.34
N THR A 3 -11.01 -10.81 -3.35
CA THR A 3 -9.53 -10.94 -3.39
C THR A 3 -8.82 -9.67 -3.85
N LYS A 4 -9.56 -8.59 -4.14
CA LYS A 4 -8.99 -7.36 -4.73
C LYS A 4 -8.53 -6.31 -3.70
N LEU A 5 -8.98 -6.38 -2.45
CA LEU A 5 -8.61 -5.39 -1.42
C LEU A 5 -7.27 -5.72 -0.73
N LEU A 6 -7.01 -6.99 -0.45
CA LEU A 6 -5.72 -7.43 0.10
C LEU A 6 -4.57 -7.19 -0.88
N SER A 7 -4.82 -7.35 -2.19
CA SER A 7 -3.78 -7.16 -3.19
C SER A 7 -3.28 -5.72 -3.24
N ALA A 8 -4.12 -4.69 -3.07
CA ALA A 8 -3.68 -3.30 -3.18
C ALA A 8 -2.84 -2.83 -1.97
N ILE A 9 -3.20 -3.28 -0.76
CA ILE A 9 -2.44 -2.99 0.47
C ILE A 9 -1.11 -3.76 0.45
N LEU A 10 -1.15 -5.01 -0.03
CA LEU A 10 0.05 -5.82 -0.18
C LEU A 10 0.94 -5.34 -1.34
N THR A 11 0.42 -4.72 -2.42
CA THR A 11 1.29 -4.10 -3.45
C THR A 11 1.99 -2.83 -2.96
N ALA A 12 1.37 -2.09 -2.03
CA ALA A 12 2.02 -0.95 -1.37
C ALA A 12 3.10 -1.39 -0.37
N LEU A 13 2.96 -2.59 0.21
CA LEU A 13 3.85 -3.14 1.24
C LEU A 13 4.88 -4.16 0.68
N MET A 14 4.61 -4.78 -0.47
CA MET A 14 5.46 -5.70 -1.23
C MET A 14 6.14 -5.04 -2.43
N ALA A 15 6.39 -3.73 -2.37
CA ALA A 15 7.42 -3.10 -3.21
C ALA A 15 8.86 -3.55 -2.81
N ILE A 16 8.98 -4.68 -2.09
CA ILE A 16 10.21 -5.40 -1.82
C ILE A 16 10.42 -6.33 -3.02
N SER A 17 11.12 -5.83 -4.05
CA SER A 17 11.73 -6.73 -5.02
C SER A 17 12.76 -7.59 -4.29
N PRO A 18 12.88 -8.89 -4.58
CA PRO A 18 14.11 -9.60 -4.26
C PRO A 18 15.26 -8.81 -4.91
N PHE A 19 16.29 -8.48 -4.13
CA PHE A 19 17.62 -8.30 -4.68
C PHE A 19 17.99 -9.64 -5.32
N VAL A 20 17.53 -9.86 -6.54
CA VAL A 20 18.33 -10.62 -7.48
C VAL A 20 19.50 -9.69 -7.68
N ALA A 21 20.63 -9.98 -7.03
CA ALA A 21 21.90 -9.70 -7.65
C ALA A 21 21.83 -10.38 -9.02
N ALA A 22 21.30 -9.67 -10.02
CA ALA A 22 21.68 -9.93 -11.37
C ALA A 22 23.19 -9.84 -11.27
N VAL A 23 23.87 -10.98 -11.38
CA VAL A 23 25.30 -10.99 -11.61
C VAL A 23 25.43 -10.12 -12.84
N ASP A 24 25.92 -8.90 -12.64
CA ASP A 24 26.05 -7.94 -13.71
C ASP A 24 27.03 -8.56 -14.71
N LEU A 25 26.47 -9.11 -15.79
CA LEU A 25 27.22 -9.59 -16.93
C LEU A 25 27.98 -8.42 -17.58
N GLY A 26 27.80 -7.17 -17.15
CA GLY A 26 28.68 -6.03 -17.40
C GLY A 26 30.13 -6.23 -16.93
N SER A 27 30.42 -7.30 -16.18
CA SER A 27 31.79 -7.75 -15.90
C SER A 27 32.40 -8.63 -17.01
N TYR A 28 31.64 -9.00 -18.05
CA TYR A 28 32.16 -9.70 -19.22
C TYR A 28 33.06 -8.74 -20.02
N PRO A 29 34.17 -9.20 -20.61
CA PRO A 29 35.13 -8.28 -21.22
C PRO A 29 34.50 -7.43 -22.33
N THR A 30 34.27 -6.15 -22.05
CA THR A 30 33.57 -5.21 -22.94
C THR A 30 34.40 -4.75 -24.12
N PHE A 31 35.68 -5.10 -24.18
CA PHE A 31 36.60 -4.64 -25.24
C PHE A 31 36.34 -5.25 -26.63
N LEU A 32 35.49 -6.29 -26.73
CA LEU A 32 35.12 -6.95 -27.99
C LEU A 32 33.72 -6.58 -28.50
N PHE A 33 32.94 -5.84 -27.71
CA PHE A 33 31.52 -5.59 -28.00
C PHE A 33 31.24 -4.09 -28.03
N THR A 34 30.61 -3.63 -29.12
CA THR A 34 30.03 -2.28 -29.22
C THR A 34 28.51 -2.43 -29.19
N ASN A 35 27.84 -1.86 -28.19
CA ASN A 35 26.39 -2.00 -28.00
C ASN A 35 25.91 -3.47 -27.99
N HIS A 36 26.61 -4.33 -27.23
CA HIS A 36 26.31 -5.77 -27.09
C HIS A 36 26.32 -6.58 -28.41
N ASN A 37 26.84 -5.99 -29.48
CA ASN A 37 27.15 -6.67 -30.73
C ASN A 37 28.65 -6.85 -30.85
N LEU A 38 29.07 -8.05 -31.28
CA LEU A 38 30.46 -8.31 -31.58
C LEU A 38 30.93 -7.36 -32.71
N ASP A 39 31.85 -6.45 -32.39
CA ASP A 39 32.44 -5.51 -33.34
C ASP A 39 33.95 -5.76 -33.43
N ALA A 40 34.28 -6.97 -33.91
CA ALA A 40 35.66 -7.44 -33.99
C ALA A 40 35.90 -8.25 -35.27
N TYR A 41 37.10 -8.11 -35.83
CA TYR A 41 37.58 -8.95 -36.92
C TYR A 41 38.46 -10.07 -36.38
N VAL A 42 38.09 -11.33 -36.65
CA VAL A 42 38.99 -12.46 -36.47
C VAL A 42 39.91 -12.51 -37.69
N VAL A 43 41.14 -12.04 -37.53
CA VAL A 43 42.14 -12.00 -38.62
C VAL A 43 43.07 -13.19 -38.50
N VAL A 44 43.26 -13.89 -39.62
CA VAL A 44 44.22 -15.00 -39.75
C VAL A 44 45.37 -14.53 -40.64
N GLY A 45 46.62 -14.72 -40.18
CA GLY A 45 47.81 -14.26 -40.90
C GLY A 45 48.06 -15.01 -42.20
N SER A 46 48.80 -14.41 -43.14
CA SER A 46 49.07 -14.99 -44.47
C SER A 46 49.92 -16.28 -44.45
N ALA A 47 50.54 -16.61 -43.32
CA ALA A 47 51.30 -17.84 -43.09
C ALA A 47 50.54 -18.89 -42.25
N ALA A 48 49.25 -18.67 -41.99
CA ALA A 48 48.45 -19.55 -41.16
C ALA A 48 48.21 -20.91 -41.85
N GLN A 49 48.16 -21.95 -41.04
CA GLN A 49 47.84 -23.28 -41.51
C GLN A 49 46.31 -23.42 -41.73
N PRO A 50 45.85 -24.35 -42.57
CA PRO A 50 44.41 -24.59 -42.75
C PRO A 50 43.65 -24.84 -41.44
N ALA A 51 44.29 -25.43 -40.43
CA ALA A 51 43.71 -25.64 -39.10
C ALA A 51 43.44 -24.32 -38.35
N ASP A 52 44.27 -23.29 -38.54
CA ASP A 52 44.10 -21.98 -37.92
C ASP A 52 42.90 -21.23 -38.53
N VAL A 53 42.63 -21.43 -39.82
CA VAL A 53 41.44 -20.89 -40.50
C VAL A 53 40.17 -21.54 -39.94
N VAL A 54 40.18 -22.86 -39.71
CA VAL A 54 39.05 -23.57 -39.11
C VAL A 54 38.84 -23.16 -37.66
N GLY A 55 39.92 -23.01 -36.88
CA GLY A 55 39.86 -22.51 -35.51
C GLY A 55 39.33 -21.08 -35.41
N ALA A 56 39.72 -20.20 -36.35
CA ALA A 56 39.20 -18.84 -36.44
C ALA A 56 37.69 -18.79 -36.73
N VAL A 57 37.18 -19.70 -37.57
CA VAL A 57 35.74 -19.81 -37.85
C VAL A 57 34.98 -20.31 -36.61
N ASP A 58 35.49 -21.32 -35.90
CA ASP A 58 34.85 -21.81 -34.66
C ASP A 58 34.81 -20.72 -33.58
N LEU A 59 35.91 -19.98 -33.42
CA LEU A 59 35.96 -18.81 -32.55
C LEU A 59 34.94 -17.76 -32.95
N ALA A 60 34.87 -17.37 -34.23
CA ALA A 60 33.92 -16.36 -34.70
C ALA A 60 32.45 -16.77 -34.48
N VAL A 61 32.12 -18.06 -34.69
CA VAL A 61 30.75 -18.58 -34.47
C VAL A 61 30.38 -18.55 -33.00
N ARG A 62 31.27 -18.98 -32.10
CA ARG A 62 31.01 -18.91 -30.66
C ARG A 62 30.88 -17.47 -30.18
N LEU A 63 31.77 -16.59 -30.62
CA LEU A 63 31.79 -15.18 -30.20
C LEU A 63 30.57 -14.40 -30.73
N ALA A 64 30.07 -14.75 -31.92
CA ALA A 64 28.82 -14.20 -32.44
C ALA A 64 27.58 -14.67 -31.65
N GLY A 65 27.61 -15.91 -31.14
CA GLY A 65 26.55 -16.50 -30.32
C GLY A 65 26.41 -15.91 -28.91
N GLU A 66 27.40 -15.15 -28.44
CA GLU A 66 27.38 -14.44 -27.15
C GLU A 66 26.71 -13.05 -27.26
N SER A 67 26.19 -12.66 -28.44
CA SER A 67 25.43 -11.41 -28.59
C SER A 67 24.03 -11.58 -27.98
N TYR A 68 23.64 -10.69 -27.07
CA TYR A 68 22.33 -10.70 -26.42
C TYR A 68 21.72 -9.28 -26.44
N GLU A 69 20.39 -9.20 -26.45
CA GLU A 69 19.69 -7.93 -26.17
C GLU A 69 19.36 -7.85 -24.68
N GLU A 70 19.79 -6.79 -24.01
CA GLU A 70 19.29 -6.46 -22.69
C GLU A 70 17.82 -6.05 -22.80
N VAL A 71 16.94 -6.89 -22.25
CA VAL A 71 15.56 -6.49 -22.01
C VAL A 71 15.54 -5.74 -20.68
N SER A 72 15.58 -4.41 -20.74
CA SER A 72 15.21 -3.58 -19.59
C SER A 72 13.74 -3.85 -19.29
N SER A 73 13.46 -4.66 -18.27
CA SER A 73 12.16 -4.61 -17.63
C SER A 73 12.11 -3.28 -16.90
N GLY A 74 11.13 -2.44 -17.25
CA GLY A 74 10.87 -1.18 -16.58
C GLY A 74 10.35 -1.43 -15.16
N GLY A 75 11.20 -1.93 -14.27
CA GLY A 75 10.98 -1.82 -12.84
C GLY A 75 11.15 -0.36 -12.49
N SER A 76 10.06 0.35 -12.22
CA SER A 76 10.17 1.64 -11.54
C SER A 76 10.96 1.42 -10.26
N THR A 77 12.16 1.98 -10.17
CA THR A 77 12.93 2.04 -8.93
C THR A 77 12.11 2.86 -7.94
N VAL A 78 11.39 2.18 -7.06
CA VAL A 78 10.90 2.78 -5.82
C VAL A 78 12.11 2.90 -4.92
N THR A 79 12.66 4.09 -4.82
CA THR A 79 13.69 4.38 -3.81
C THR A 79 13.01 4.43 -2.45
N VAL A 80 13.14 3.38 -1.65
CA VAL A 80 12.81 3.45 -0.23
C VAL A 80 13.92 4.25 0.45
N ALA A 81 13.55 5.37 1.08
CA ALA A 81 14.47 6.12 1.94
C ALA A 81 14.40 5.52 3.35
N GLY A 82 15.54 5.26 3.97
CA GLY A 82 15.61 4.49 5.22
C GLY A 82 15.63 2.98 5.00
N GLY A 83 15.37 2.21 6.06
CA GLY A 83 15.42 0.75 6.07
C GLY A 83 16.76 0.19 6.58
N LYS A 84 16.67 -0.90 7.35
CA LYS A 84 17.80 -1.74 7.72
C LYS A 84 18.01 -2.82 6.64
N THR A 85 19.28 -3.15 6.38
CA THR A 85 19.65 -4.25 5.48
C THR A 85 20.28 -5.35 6.32
N GLU A 86 19.80 -6.57 6.17
CA GLU A 86 20.32 -7.75 6.86
C GLU A 86 20.46 -8.93 5.90
N ASP A 87 21.47 -9.77 6.15
CA ASP A 87 21.69 -11.01 5.41
C ASP A 87 20.86 -12.14 6.04
N ILE A 88 19.75 -12.49 5.39
CA ILE A 88 18.77 -13.45 5.93
C ILE A 88 18.80 -14.71 5.07
N PRO A 89 19.11 -15.89 5.64
CA PRO A 89 19.07 -17.12 4.88
C PRO A 89 17.66 -17.43 4.37
N ILE A 90 17.57 -17.96 3.15
CA ILE A 90 16.29 -18.39 2.57
C ILE A 90 15.66 -19.45 3.48
N GLY A 91 14.36 -19.29 3.74
CA GLY A 91 13.54 -20.13 4.60
C GLY A 91 13.51 -19.72 6.07
N TYR A 92 14.23 -18.67 6.45
CA TYR A 92 14.16 -18.11 7.80
C TYR A 92 13.21 -16.91 7.86
N PRO A 93 12.48 -16.75 8.97
CA PRO A 93 11.72 -15.53 9.22
C PRO A 93 12.63 -14.31 9.25
N LEU A 94 12.19 -13.21 8.63
CA LEU A 94 12.96 -11.98 8.57
C LEU A 94 13.24 -11.40 9.96
N SER A 95 12.31 -11.64 10.89
CA SER A 95 12.32 -11.23 12.29
C SER A 95 12.93 -12.27 13.24
N SER A 96 13.60 -13.31 12.72
CA SER A 96 14.28 -14.29 13.58
C SER A 96 15.44 -13.64 14.34
N SER A 97 15.69 -14.14 15.55
CA SER A 97 16.74 -13.62 16.44
C SER A 97 18.08 -13.48 15.71
N GLY A 98 18.61 -12.25 15.68
CA GLY A 98 19.87 -11.92 15.01
C GLY A 98 19.73 -11.35 13.60
N TYR A 99 18.51 -11.18 13.07
CA TYR A 99 18.23 -10.49 11.81
C TYR A 99 17.48 -9.17 12.06
N LEU A 100 16.39 -8.90 11.35
CA LEU A 100 15.60 -7.68 11.54
C LEU A 100 14.82 -7.72 12.85
N ASP A 101 14.52 -6.53 13.37
CA ASP A 101 13.65 -6.36 14.52
C ASP A 101 12.21 -6.82 14.21
N THR A 102 11.42 -7.09 15.25
CA THR A 102 9.99 -7.41 15.11
C THR A 102 9.11 -6.17 15.07
N VAL A 103 9.64 -5.02 15.47
CA VAL A 103 8.93 -3.74 15.53
C VAL A 103 9.79 -2.71 14.82
N PHE A 104 9.20 -1.97 13.90
CA PHE A 104 9.85 -0.93 13.12
C PHE A 104 9.13 0.39 13.36
N THR A 105 9.88 1.42 13.72
CA THR A 105 9.39 2.80 13.90
C THR A 105 9.99 3.73 12.84
N ASP A 106 9.74 5.02 12.96
CA ASP A 106 10.27 6.06 12.06
C ASP A 106 11.81 6.12 12.02
N ASP A 107 12.49 5.68 13.09
CA ASP A 107 13.93 5.47 13.13
C ASP A 107 14.41 4.38 12.14
N ASP A 108 13.55 3.40 11.84
CA ASP A 108 13.87 2.28 10.93
C ASP A 108 13.39 2.53 9.50
N LEU A 109 12.18 3.10 9.34
CA LEU A 109 11.51 3.26 8.05
C LEU A 109 11.00 4.69 7.88
N ALA A 110 11.56 5.41 6.90
CA ALA A 110 11.09 6.76 6.62
C ALA A 110 9.63 6.72 6.12
N GLY A 111 8.79 7.56 6.71
CA GLY A 111 7.37 7.69 6.36
C GLY A 111 6.41 7.15 7.42
N LEU A 112 6.91 6.40 8.41
CA LEU A 112 6.19 6.20 9.67
C LEU A 112 6.12 7.54 10.42
N GLN A 113 4.95 7.84 10.99
CA GLN A 113 4.72 9.09 11.69
C GLN A 113 5.21 8.98 13.13
N ASP A 114 5.88 10.01 13.62
CA ASP A 114 6.05 10.31 15.04
C ASP A 114 5.65 11.78 15.22
N SER A 115 4.56 12.02 15.95
CA SER A 115 3.91 13.33 15.96
C SER A 115 2.91 13.49 17.11
N THR A 116 2.13 14.55 17.06
CA THR A 116 1.11 14.90 18.06
C THR A 116 -0.26 15.01 17.42
N VAL A 117 -1.29 14.54 18.11
CA VAL A 117 -2.69 14.77 17.76
C VAL A 117 -3.41 15.52 18.87
N THR A 118 -4.24 16.50 18.49
CA THR A 118 -5.07 17.24 19.45
C THR A 118 -6.44 16.58 19.57
N PHE A 119 -6.86 16.29 20.79
CA PHE A 119 -8.19 15.77 21.10
C PHE A 119 -8.70 16.40 22.39
N GLN A 120 -9.94 16.89 22.39
CA GLN A 120 -10.55 17.55 23.56
C GLN A 120 -9.71 18.68 24.17
N SER A 121 -9.01 19.45 23.33
CA SER A 121 -8.09 20.54 23.74
C SER A 121 -6.80 20.08 24.44
N GLU A 122 -6.52 18.77 24.47
CA GLU A 122 -5.25 18.21 24.92
C GLU A 122 -4.45 17.68 23.72
N ASN A 123 -3.12 17.71 23.82
CA ASN A 123 -2.23 17.14 22.82
C ASN A 123 -1.70 15.80 23.33
N TYR A 124 -1.74 14.80 22.47
CA TYR A 124 -1.25 13.45 22.76
C TYR A 124 -0.17 13.09 21.75
N ASN A 125 0.97 12.60 22.24
CA ASN A 125 2.00 12.07 21.36
C ASN A 125 1.61 10.68 20.85
N PHE A 126 1.98 10.40 19.62
CA PHE A 126 1.76 9.11 18.99
C PHE A 126 2.88 8.79 18.01
N HIS A 127 3.09 7.51 17.76
CA HIS A 127 3.91 7.02 16.68
C HIS A 127 3.20 5.91 15.90
N ASP A 128 3.62 5.75 14.65
CA ASP A 128 3.29 4.60 13.83
C ASP A 128 4.35 3.51 14.04
N GLU A 129 3.92 2.26 14.08
CA GLU A 129 4.84 1.12 14.04
C GLU A 129 4.35 0.03 13.08
N ILE A 130 5.31 -0.67 12.48
CA ILE A 130 5.06 -1.91 11.74
C ILE A 130 5.57 -3.05 12.59
N VAL A 131 4.74 -4.08 12.77
CA VAL A 131 5.08 -5.24 13.58
C VAL A 131 5.03 -6.51 12.74
N PHE A 132 6.10 -7.28 12.81
CA PHE A 132 6.17 -8.63 12.28
C PHE A 132 5.95 -9.65 13.39
N LEU A 133 5.25 -10.75 13.08
CA LEU A 133 5.34 -11.93 13.94
C LEU A 133 6.76 -12.49 13.89
N ALA A 134 7.26 -13.06 14.99
CA ALA A 134 8.61 -13.61 15.02
C ALA A 134 8.84 -14.78 14.02
N THR A 135 7.76 -15.36 13.48
CA THR A 135 7.79 -16.50 12.56
C THR A 135 7.48 -16.12 11.10
N SER A 136 7.20 -14.86 10.79
CA SER A 136 6.84 -14.39 9.44
C SER A 136 6.97 -12.86 9.37
N PRO A 137 7.37 -12.25 8.25
CA PRO A 137 7.50 -12.81 6.90
C PRO A 137 8.72 -13.73 6.72
N THR A 138 8.70 -14.60 5.71
CA THR A 138 9.82 -15.48 5.32
C THR A 138 10.09 -15.33 3.83
N VAL A 139 11.36 -15.35 3.42
CA VAL A 139 11.73 -15.46 2.00
C VAL A 139 11.89 -16.94 1.68
N THR A 140 11.20 -17.41 0.65
CA THR A 140 11.10 -18.83 0.33
C THR A 140 11.18 -19.09 -1.17
N ALA A 141 11.53 -20.31 -1.53
CA ALA A 141 11.59 -20.82 -2.88
C ALA A 141 10.89 -22.19 -2.93
N SER A 142 10.72 -22.76 -4.12
CA SER A 142 10.12 -24.10 -4.30
C SER A 142 10.83 -25.22 -3.54
N LEU A 143 12.10 -25.04 -3.14
CA LEU A 143 12.86 -26.03 -2.37
C LEU A 143 12.46 -26.09 -0.88
N ASN A 144 11.86 -25.03 -0.34
CA ASN A 144 11.54 -24.90 1.07
C ASN A 144 10.11 -24.41 1.36
N ALA A 145 9.37 -23.98 0.33
CA ALA A 145 7.92 -23.79 0.38
C ALA A 145 7.20 -25.12 0.11
N SER A 146 5.97 -25.25 0.60
CA SER A 146 5.06 -26.35 0.20
C SER A 146 4.25 -25.98 -1.04
N GLU A 147 4.80 -25.11 -1.91
CA GLU A 147 4.12 -24.54 -3.08
C GLU A 147 4.85 -24.82 -4.38
N ASP A 148 4.32 -25.77 -5.16
CA ASP A 148 4.87 -26.20 -6.45
C ASP A 148 4.84 -25.06 -7.50
N ASP A 149 3.90 -24.11 -7.34
CA ASP A 149 3.72 -22.99 -8.25
C ASP A 149 4.89 -22.00 -8.23
N TYR A 150 5.74 -22.04 -7.20
CA TYR A 150 6.91 -21.18 -7.11
C TYR A 150 7.96 -21.51 -8.17
N LYS A 151 7.95 -22.73 -8.74
CA LYS A 151 8.87 -23.16 -9.81
C LYS A 151 10.33 -22.82 -9.48
N THR A 152 10.89 -21.79 -10.11
CA THR A 152 12.27 -21.32 -9.89
C THR A 152 12.32 -19.94 -9.23
N GLY A 153 11.18 -19.38 -8.86
CA GLY A 153 11.04 -18.08 -8.24
C GLY A 153 11.31 -18.11 -6.74
N VAL A 154 11.72 -16.95 -6.23
CA VAL A 154 11.83 -16.64 -4.81
C VAL A 154 10.70 -15.68 -4.46
N TYR A 155 9.97 -15.98 -3.40
CA TYR A 155 8.79 -15.24 -2.96
C TYR A 155 8.91 -14.88 -1.48
N MET A 156 8.20 -13.82 -1.06
CA MET A 156 8.01 -13.52 0.34
C MET A 156 6.65 -14.05 0.79
N GLU A 157 6.67 -15.06 1.66
CA GLU A 157 5.47 -15.56 2.31
C GLU A 157 5.20 -14.74 3.58
N ILE A 158 3.96 -14.31 3.73
CA ILE A 158 3.49 -13.61 4.92
C ILE A 158 2.27 -14.38 5.42
N ALA A 159 2.39 -14.98 6.61
CA ALA A 159 1.23 -15.60 7.24
C ALA A 159 0.17 -14.53 7.55
N THR A 160 -1.10 -14.92 7.53
CA THR A 160 -2.20 -13.99 7.89
C THR A 160 -1.97 -13.42 9.29
N GLY A 161 -2.09 -12.10 9.43
CA GLY A 161 -1.84 -11.40 10.69
C GLY A 161 -0.37 -11.27 11.07
N ALA A 162 0.56 -11.74 10.24
CA ALA A 162 2.00 -11.67 10.54
C ALA A 162 2.66 -10.32 10.24
N LEU A 163 1.87 -9.38 9.72
CA LEU A 163 2.28 -8.03 9.41
C LEU A 163 1.14 -7.12 9.82
N ALA A 164 1.39 -6.28 10.81
CA ALA A 164 0.44 -5.31 11.34
C ALA A 164 1.05 -3.91 11.27
N TYR A 165 0.20 -2.92 11.04
CA TYR A 165 0.52 -1.51 11.21
C TYR A 165 -0.32 -0.99 12.37
N TYR A 166 0.34 -0.35 13.32
CA TYR A 166 -0.31 0.25 14.48
C TYR A 166 -0.10 1.76 14.49
N TYR A 167 -1.13 2.45 14.95
CA TYR A 167 -1.07 3.85 15.38
C TYR A 167 -1.13 3.82 16.90
N VAL A 168 0.00 4.12 17.54
CA VAL A 168 0.21 3.91 18.98
C VAL A 168 0.28 5.24 19.68
N PHE A 169 -0.57 5.43 20.70
CA PHE A 169 -0.46 6.59 21.59
C PHE A 169 0.62 6.32 22.63
N ASP A 170 1.55 7.26 22.80
CA ASP A 170 2.65 7.14 23.77
C ASP A 170 2.18 7.33 25.22
N GLU A 171 0.98 7.88 25.37
CA GLU A 171 0.35 8.21 26.63
C GLU A 171 -1.13 7.80 26.62
N ALA A 172 -1.70 7.67 27.82
CA ALA A 172 -3.08 7.25 27.95
C ALA A 172 -4.04 8.34 27.44
N ILE A 173 -4.90 7.97 26.50
CA ILE A 173 -5.94 8.83 25.92
C ILE A 173 -7.34 8.26 26.22
N ASN A 174 -8.30 9.12 26.57
CA ASN A 174 -9.69 8.72 26.82
C ASN A 174 -10.57 8.85 25.56
N VAL A 175 -10.45 7.88 24.65
CA VAL A 175 -11.19 7.83 23.38
C VAL A 175 -12.71 7.73 23.56
N SER A 176 -13.20 7.26 24.72
CA SER A 176 -14.65 7.11 24.99
C SER A 176 -15.45 8.42 24.97
N THR A 177 -14.76 9.57 25.02
CA THR A 177 -15.36 10.90 24.91
C THR A 177 -15.57 11.35 23.48
N ALA A 178 -15.10 10.59 22.49
CA ALA A 178 -15.30 10.90 21.09
C ALA A 178 -16.79 10.80 20.73
N THR A 179 -17.25 11.76 19.93
CA THR A 179 -18.63 11.80 19.41
C THR A 179 -18.61 12.22 17.95
N THR A 180 -19.74 12.13 17.25
CA THR A 180 -19.87 12.68 15.89
C THR A 180 -19.62 14.19 15.84
N ALA A 181 -19.96 14.93 16.89
CA ALA A 181 -19.74 16.37 16.98
C ALA A 181 -18.31 16.76 17.40
N GLN A 182 -17.61 15.88 18.10
CA GLN A 182 -16.23 16.05 18.56
C GLN A 182 -15.46 14.73 18.37
N PRO A 183 -15.15 14.35 17.12
CA PRO A 183 -14.46 13.11 16.84
C PRO A 183 -12.96 13.21 17.13
N LEU A 184 -12.34 12.07 17.44
CA LEU A 184 -10.88 11.94 17.38
C LEU A 184 -10.49 11.71 15.92
N THR A 185 -9.82 12.68 15.31
CA THR A 185 -9.36 12.58 13.91
C THR A 185 -7.90 12.16 13.88
N ILE A 186 -7.60 11.01 13.27
CA ILE A 186 -6.24 10.51 13.08
C ILE A 186 -5.95 10.28 11.60
N LYS A 187 -4.68 10.16 11.24
CA LYS A 187 -4.26 9.85 9.87
C LYS A 187 -3.70 8.43 9.80
N PHE A 188 -4.56 7.46 9.54
CA PHE A 188 -4.22 6.05 9.49
C PHE A 188 -3.89 5.62 8.05
N LEU A 189 -2.67 5.10 7.81
CA LEU A 189 -2.19 4.70 6.48
C LEU A 189 -2.37 5.78 5.39
N GLY A 190 -2.14 7.04 5.78
CA GLY A 190 -2.25 8.18 4.88
C GLY A 190 -3.67 8.74 4.68
N LYS A 191 -4.72 8.06 5.17
CA LYS A 191 -6.11 8.51 5.10
C LYS A 191 -6.57 9.10 6.43
N ALA A 192 -7.37 10.17 6.36
CA ALA A 192 -8.00 10.72 7.56
C ALA A 192 -9.12 9.76 8.02
N MET A 193 -9.10 9.36 9.27
CA MET A 193 -10.13 8.56 9.93
C MET A 193 -10.66 9.34 11.12
N LYS A 194 -11.99 9.38 11.28
CA LYS A 194 -12.65 10.03 12.42
C LYS A 194 -13.26 8.97 13.32
N ILE A 195 -12.70 8.78 14.51
CA ILE A 195 -13.30 7.95 15.55
C ILE A 195 -14.42 8.76 16.22
N THR A 196 -15.63 8.23 16.18
CA THR A 196 -16.86 8.94 16.59
C THR A 196 -17.52 8.35 17.82
N GLY A 197 -16.96 7.28 18.38
CA GLY A 197 -17.39 6.72 19.64
C GLY A 197 -16.73 5.39 19.97
N THR A 198 -16.96 4.93 21.19
CA THR A 198 -16.58 3.59 21.67
C THR A 198 -17.81 2.81 22.10
N ASP A 199 -17.65 1.50 22.33
CA ASP A 199 -18.66 0.73 23.03
C ASP A 199 -18.95 1.29 24.43
N SER A 200 -20.14 1.00 24.96
CA SER A 200 -20.58 1.45 26.28
C SER A 200 -20.03 0.61 27.43
N THR A 201 -19.12 -0.34 27.17
CA THR A 201 -18.57 -1.28 28.14
C THR A 201 -17.22 -0.82 28.67
N THR A 202 -16.83 -1.29 29.87
CA THR A 202 -15.52 -1.01 30.46
C THR A 202 -14.85 -2.35 30.85
N PRO A 203 -13.64 -2.67 30.34
CA PRO A 203 -12.85 -1.88 29.38
C PRO A 203 -13.55 -1.75 28.03
N HIS A 204 -13.28 -0.65 27.34
CA HIS A 204 -13.76 -0.44 25.97
C HIS A 204 -13.02 -1.41 25.05
N THR A 205 -13.77 -2.18 24.26
CA THR A 205 -13.20 -3.16 23.33
C THR A 205 -13.56 -2.87 21.88
N LYS A 206 -14.31 -1.79 21.64
CA LYS A 206 -14.77 -1.41 20.30
C LYS A 206 -14.73 0.09 20.12
N PHE A 207 -14.48 0.51 18.88
CA PHE A 207 -14.68 1.89 18.46
C PHE A 207 -15.39 1.94 17.11
N THR A 208 -16.17 2.99 16.91
CA THR A 208 -16.80 3.29 15.62
C THR A 208 -16.05 4.43 14.96
N ALA A 209 -15.76 4.30 13.67
CA ALA A 209 -15.07 5.31 12.90
C ALA A 209 -15.68 5.51 11.52
N TYR A 210 -15.49 6.71 10.99
CA TYR A 210 -15.75 7.03 9.61
C TYR A 210 -14.56 6.65 8.73
N VAL A 211 -14.82 5.83 7.71
CA VAL A 211 -13.78 5.14 6.91
C VAL A 211 -13.95 5.26 5.39
N GLY A 212 -15.03 5.91 4.95
CA GLY A 212 -15.22 6.25 3.53
C GLY A 212 -14.41 7.48 3.10
N ASP A 213 -14.47 7.82 1.82
CA ASP A 213 -13.85 9.04 1.32
C ASP A 213 -14.74 10.26 1.64
N THR A 214 -14.12 11.38 1.99
CA THR A 214 -14.81 12.61 2.40
C THR A 214 -14.99 13.57 1.22
N TYR A 215 -16.21 14.08 1.05
CA TYR A 215 -16.60 15.00 -0.01
C TYR A 215 -17.33 16.21 0.56
N SER A 216 -16.76 17.40 0.41
CA SER A 216 -17.47 18.65 0.67
C SER A 216 -18.11 19.14 -0.63
N MET A 217 -19.44 19.21 -0.65
CA MET A 217 -20.24 19.45 -1.84
C MET A 217 -21.18 20.64 -1.61
N ASN A 218 -21.30 21.52 -2.60
CA ASN A 218 -22.35 22.52 -2.69
C ASN A 218 -23.54 21.96 -3.50
N ILE A 219 -24.67 22.66 -3.48
CA ILE A 219 -25.83 22.25 -4.29
C ILE A 219 -25.48 22.24 -5.78
N GLY A 220 -25.77 21.12 -6.42
CA GLY A 220 -25.50 20.86 -7.84
C GLY A 220 -24.14 20.23 -8.11
N ASP A 221 -23.25 20.11 -7.12
CA ASP A 221 -21.99 19.41 -7.27
C ASP A 221 -22.23 17.91 -7.44
N SER A 222 -21.43 17.28 -8.31
CA SER A 222 -21.47 15.83 -8.55
C SER A 222 -20.08 15.21 -8.34
N VAL A 223 -20.05 14.03 -7.73
CA VAL A 223 -18.84 13.22 -7.53
C VAL A 223 -19.10 11.78 -7.97
N THR A 224 -18.03 11.06 -8.31
CA THR A 224 -18.12 9.63 -8.64
C THR A 224 -17.71 8.80 -7.43
N VAL A 225 -18.61 7.93 -6.95
CA VAL A 225 -18.37 7.00 -5.83
C VAL A 225 -18.81 5.61 -6.27
N GLU A 226 -17.94 4.61 -6.15
CA GLU A 226 -18.24 3.22 -6.56
C GLU A 226 -18.85 3.11 -7.96
N ASP A 227 -18.27 3.83 -8.93
CA ASP A 227 -18.70 3.94 -10.33
C ASP A 227 -20.09 4.57 -10.55
N LYS A 228 -20.67 5.21 -9.53
CA LYS A 228 -21.95 5.93 -9.61
C LYS A 228 -21.78 7.42 -9.50
N THR A 229 -22.64 8.17 -10.17
CA THR A 229 -22.68 9.62 -10.05
C THR A 229 -23.59 10.02 -8.90
N VAL A 230 -23.02 10.65 -7.87
CA VAL A 230 -23.75 11.20 -6.73
C VAL A 230 -23.79 12.71 -6.85
N THR A 231 -24.98 13.32 -6.83
CA THR A 231 -25.19 14.77 -6.91
C THR A 231 -25.87 15.27 -5.66
N LEU A 232 -25.40 16.39 -5.09
CA LEU A 232 -26.06 17.03 -3.95
C LEU A 232 -27.18 17.96 -4.44
N ASP A 233 -28.44 17.59 -4.20
CA ASP A 233 -29.60 18.36 -4.67
C ASP A 233 -30.07 19.41 -3.65
N ASN A 234 -30.02 19.07 -2.36
CA ASN A 234 -30.48 19.98 -1.31
C ASN A 234 -29.95 19.59 0.07
N VAL A 235 -29.98 20.54 0.98
CA VAL A 235 -29.75 20.33 2.41
C VAL A 235 -30.96 20.91 3.16
N GLY A 236 -31.52 20.12 4.07
CA GLY A 236 -32.61 20.49 4.96
C GLY A 236 -32.08 21.19 6.21
N SER A 237 -32.93 22.01 6.84
CA SER A 237 -32.57 22.80 8.03
C SER A 237 -32.28 21.95 9.28
N THR A 238 -32.58 20.65 9.23
CA THR A 238 -32.37 19.69 10.31
C THR A 238 -31.24 18.71 10.01
N GLY A 239 -30.44 18.95 8.96
CA GLY A 239 -29.31 18.10 8.58
C GLY A 239 -29.62 16.94 7.64
N SER A 240 -30.86 16.81 7.17
CA SER A 240 -31.16 15.86 6.10
C SER A 240 -30.61 16.36 4.76
N VAL A 241 -29.95 15.50 3.99
CA VAL A 241 -29.41 15.83 2.66
C VAL A 241 -30.21 15.10 1.60
N ARG A 242 -30.46 15.75 0.46
CA ARG A 242 -31.08 15.14 -0.72
C ARG A 242 -30.01 14.89 -1.77
N LEU A 243 -29.95 13.66 -2.24
CA LEU A 243 -28.92 13.20 -3.15
C LEU A 243 -29.55 12.49 -4.33
N THR A 244 -29.06 12.76 -5.53
CA THR A 244 -29.37 11.97 -6.71
C THR A 244 -28.22 11.01 -6.98
N ILE A 245 -28.49 9.71 -6.92
CA ILE A 245 -27.54 8.64 -7.24
C ILE A 245 -28.00 7.98 -8.53
N ASP A 246 -27.21 8.10 -9.59
CA ASP A 246 -27.53 7.60 -10.95
C ASP A 246 -28.96 7.94 -11.43
N GLY A 247 -29.43 9.15 -11.11
CA GLY A 247 -30.74 9.65 -11.51
C GLY A 247 -31.90 9.33 -10.56
N THR A 248 -31.66 8.57 -9.47
CA THR A 248 -32.66 8.31 -8.43
C THR A 248 -32.43 9.21 -7.22
N LEU A 249 -33.49 9.91 -6.80
CA LEU A 249 -33.45 10.85 -5.67
C LEU A 249 -33.66 10.13 -4.32
N TYR A 250 -32.76 10.37 -3.39
CA TYR A 250 -32.77 9.88 -2.01
C TYR A 250 -32.75 11.04 -1.01
N THR A 251 -33.11 10.75 0.24
CA THR A 251 -32.93 11.66 1.37
C THR A 251 -32.24 10.91 2.48
N VAL A 252 -31.13 11.43 2.98
CA VAL A 252 -30.29 10.80 4.01
C VAL A 252 -30.22 11.71 5.22
N SER A 253 -30.40 11.18 6.43
CA SER A 253 -30.36 11.98 7.68
C SER A 253 -29.34 11.48 8.71
N GLY A 254 -28.43 10.59 8.30
CA GLY A 254 -27.41 9.96 9.14
C GLY A 254 -26.50 9.08 8.28
N THR A 255 -26.27 7.83 8.69
CA THR A 255 -25.63 6.81 7.86
C THR A 255 -26.68 5.92 7.21
N GLU A 256 -26.75 5.91 5.89
CA GLU A 256 -27.70 5.10 5.13
C GLU A 256 -27.05 4.52 3.87
N THR A 257 -27.48 3.32 3.46
CA THR A 257 -27.01 2.69 2.22
C THR A 257 -28.06 2.82 1.12
N HIS A 258 -27.69 3.43 0.00
CA HIS A 258 -28.52 3.56 -1.19
C HIS A 258 -27.73 3.12 -2.42
N ASP A 259 -28.33 2.26 -3.24
CA ASP A 259 -27.71 1.76 -4.47
C ASP A 259 -26.29 1.18 -4.26
N GLY A 260 -26.03 0.55 -3.11
CA GLY A 260 -24.73 -0.07 -2.81
C GLY A 260 -23.63 0.91 -2.38
N ILE A 261 -23.97 2.19 -2.18
CA ILE A 261 -23.11 3.20 -1.57
C ILE A 261 -23.65 3.48 -0.17
N GLU A 262 -22.79 3.36 0.83
CA GLU A 262 -23.06 3.89 2.16
C GLU A 262 -22.69 5.37 2.19
N VAL A 263 -23.63 6.18 2.67
CA VAL A 263 -23.50 7.64 2.78
C VAL A 263 -23.72 8.04 4.22
N THR A 264 -22.75 8.73 4.80
CA THR A 264 -22.86 9.38 6.10
C THR A 264 -22.82 10.90 5.95
N VAL A 265 -23.79 11.59 6.53
CA VAL A 265 -23.74 13.06 6.66
C VAL A 265 -22.83 13.42 7.83
N ASP A 266 -21.64 13.93 7.54
CA ASP A 266 -20.64 14.34 8.52
C ASP A 266 -20.92 15.75 9.05
N ASP A 267 -21.21 16.68 8.13
CA ASP A 267 -21.53 18.06 8.45
C ASP A 267 -22.47 18.64 7.38
N TYR A 268 -23.18 19.70 7.74
CA TYR A 268 -24.10 20.38 6.83
C TYR A 268 -24.19 21.87 7.11
N PHE A 269 -24.40 22.63 6.05
CA PHE A 269 -24.66 24.05 6.11
C PHE A 269 -25.98 24.36 5.41
N TYR A 270 -26.90 24.94 6.18
CA TYR A 270 -28.20 25.38 5.69
C TYR A 270 -28.28 26.91 5.66
N ALA A 271 -28.81 27.43 4.56
CA ALA A 271 -29.10 28.84 4.36
C ALA A 271 -30.44 29.01 3.61
N ASP A 272 -31.02 30.20 3.67
CA ASP A 272 -32.27 30.51 2.96
C ASP A 272 -32.11 30.37 1.44
N ALA A 273 -31.00 30.86 0.90
CA ALA A 273 -30.65 30.69 -0.50
C ALA A 273 -30.17 29.26 -0.78
N LEU A 274 -30.81 28.56 -1.72
CA LEU A 274 -30.46 27.18 -2.08
C LEU A 274 -28.99 27.03 -2.49
N ALA A 275 -28.47 27.98 -3.27
CA ALA A 275 -27.10 27.95 -3.78
C ALA A 275 -26.03 28.12 -2.69
N GLU A 276 -26.39 28.60 -1.50
CA GLU A 276 -25.47 28.76 -0.38
C GLU A 276 -25.41 27.51 0.51
N ARG A 277 -26.24 26.50 0.25
CA ARG A 277 -26.26 25.26 1.04
C ARG A 277 -25.14 24.32 0.61
N GLY A 278 -24.65 23.53 1.55
CA GLY A 278 -23.64 22.52 1.31
C GLY A 278 -23.61 21.45 2.37
N ALA A 279 -22.96 20.34 2.08
CA ALA A 279 -22.78 19.24 3.02
C ALA A 279 -21.40 18.63 2.86
N THR A 280 -20.86 18.13 3.97
CA THR A 280 -19.72 17.22 3.98
C THR A 280 -20.26 15.81 4.16
N LEU A 281 -19.98 14.96 3.19
CA LEU A 281 -20.45 13.58 3.13
C LEU A 281 -19.27 12.63 3.17
N ILE A 282 -19.42 11.51 3.86
CA ILE A 282 -18.48 10.40 3.80
C ILE A 282 -19.16 9.29 3.02
N MET A 283 -18.55 8.86 1.93
CA MET A 283 -19.18 7.94 0.98
C MET A 283 -18.22 6.84 0.51
N GLY A 284 -18.77 5.65 0.28
CA GLY A 284 -18.04 4.50 -0.25
C GLY A 284 -18.84 3.21 -0.10
N LYS A 285 -18.19 2.04 -0.22
CA LYS A 285 -18.82 0.77 0.19
C LYS A 285 -19.20 0.76 1.67
N GLN A 286 -18.38 1.45 2.47
CA GLN A 286 -18.55 1.66 3.89
C GLN A 286 -18.15 3.11 4.14
N SER A 287 -19.03 3.86 4.79
CA SER A 287 -18.76 5.22 5.28
C SER A 287 -18.55 5.23 6.78
N SER A 288 -19.09 4.23 7.50
CA SER A 288 -18.91 4.03 8.93
C SER A 288 -18.69 2.56 9.27
N GLU A 289 -17.76 2.25 10.16
CA GLU A 289 -17.50 0.88 10.60
C GLU A 289 -17.23 0.82 12.10
N THR A 290 -17.58 -0.30 12.74
CA THR A 290 -17.23 -0.58 14.13
C THR A 290 -16.20 -1.68 14.20
N TYR A 291 -15.03 -1.34 14.75
CA TYR A 291 -13.93 -2.25 14.93
C TYR A 291 -13.91 -2.74 16.38
N GLN A 292 -13.82 -4.05 16.58
CA GLN A 292 -13.58 -4.68 17.86
C GLN A 292 -12.11 -5.12 17.99
N ASP A 293 -11.61 -5.11 19.22
CA ASP A 293 -10.33 -5.70 19.57
C ASP A 293 -10.27 -7.17 19.12
N GLY A 294 -9.26 -7.50 18.32
CA GLY A 294 -9.08 -8.83 17.72
C GLY A 294 -9.94 -9.12 16.48
N ASP A 295 -10.60 -8.13 15.87
CA ASP A 295 -11.28 -8.31 14.57
C ASP A 295 -10.30 -8.50 13.39
N ALA A 296 -9.00 -8.26 13.61
CA ALA A 296 -7.93 -8.40 12.61
C ALA A 296 -7.25 -9.77 12.65
#